data_AF-A0AB39LPC2-F1
#
_entry.id   AF-A0AB39LPC2-F1
#
_cell.length_a   1.000
_cell.length_b   1.000
_cell.length_c   1.000
_cell.angle_alpha   90.00
_cell.angle_beta   90.00
_cell.angle_gamma   90.00
#
_symmetry.space_group_name_H-M   'P 1'
#
loop_
_entity.id
_entity.type
_entity.pdbx_description
1 polymer ?
#
loop_
_entity_poly.entity_id
_entity_poly.type
_entity_poly.pdbx_seq_one_letter_code
_entity_poly.pdbx_strand_id
1 'polypeptide(L)'
;MSERAAPPGRLTLVQALVNTVDLAAGADALDTPEGRAPFGLTEDTVDDARELRESLRATLLAHAGHPAHRPVVPLGELLARAPLVVTVDPADGSAALAPVDEAPLLSRVAAAVAEALTAGTWQRLKACESPDCHWAYYDRSPGGRGRWCSMQVCGARAKMRRYRAKRG
;
A
#
# COMPACT_ATOMS: atom_id res chain seq x y z
N MET A 1 -19.43 -4.97 -8.22
CA MET A 1 -18.07 -5.32 -7.76
C MET A 1 -18.11 -5.35 -6.24
N SER A 2 -17.87 -6.48 -5.57
CA SER A 2 -17.66 -6.41 -4.10
C SER A 2 -16.22 -5.94 -3.87
N GLU A 3 -16.03 -4.66 -4.11
CA GLU A 3 -14.81 -3.92 -3.87
C GLU A 3 -14.56 -3.93 -2.36
N ARG A 4 -13.35 -4.34 -1.94
CA ARG A 4 -13.01 -4.24 -0.52
C ARG A 4 -12.98 -2.76 -0.16
N ALA A 5 -13.75 -2.38 0.86
CA ALA A 5 -13.87 -0.98 1.23
C ALA A 5 -12.50 -0.35 1.53
N ALA A 6 -12.38 0.96 1.32
CA ALA A 6 -11.14 1.70 1.51
C ALA A 6 -10.57 1.54 2.92
N PRO A 7 -9.25 1.53 3.13
CA PRO A 7 -8.64 1.49 4.46
C PRO A 7 -8.99 2.78 5.24
N PRO A 8 -8.92 2.74 6.58
CA PRO A 8 -9.18 3.93 7.39
C PRO A 8 -8.07 4.98 7.23
N GLY A 9 -8.44 6.25 7.39
CA GLY A 9 -7.49 7.36 7.53
C GLY A 9 -6.48 7.47 6.38
N ARG A 10 -5.24 7.82 6.75
CA ARG A 10 -4.15 8.06 5.79
C ARG A 10 -3.64 6.80 5.09
N LEU A 11 -4.05 5.59 5.51
CA LEU A 11 -3.72 4.34 4.78
C LEU A 11 -4.28 4.31 3.35
N THR A 12 -5.28 5.14 3.04
CA THR A 12 -5.81 5.27 1.67
C THR A 12 -4.74 5.76 0.70
N LEU A 13 -3.82 6.63 1.15
CA LEU A 13 -2.67 7.08 0.35
C LEU A 13 -1.76 5.90 0.00
N VAL A 14 -1.44 5.05 0.98
CA VAL A 14 -0.56 3.89 0.80
C VAL A 14 -1.21 2.89 -0.16
N GLN A 15 -2.50 2.59 0.02
CA GLN A 15 -3.23 1.71 -0.88
C GLN A 15 -3.27 2.27 -2.31
N ALA A 16 -3.59 3.56 -2.47
CA ALA A 16 -3.65 4.21 -3.77
C ALA A 16 -2.30 4.13 -4.49
N LEU A 17 -1.20 4.43 -3.79
CA LEU A 17 0.14 4.36 -4.36
C LEU A 17 0.50 2.95 -4.85
N VAL A 18 0.25 1.92 -4.02
CA VAL A 18 0.53 0.51 -4.39
C VAL A 18 -0.31 0.04 -5.59
N ASN A 19 -1.51 0.59 -5.75
CA ASN A 19 -2.48 0.22 -6.78
C ASN A 19 -2.39 1.09 -8.05
N THR A 20 -1.34 1.91 -8.19
CA THR A 20 -1.09 2.67 -9.42
C THR A 20 -0.68 1.79 -10.60
N VAL A 21 -0.09 0.63 -10.34
CA VAL A 21 0.33 -0.32 -11.40
C VAL A 21 -0.60 -1.52 -11.49
N ASP A 22 -1.06 -1.82 -12.69
CA ASP A 22 -1.68 -3.08 -13.05
C ASP A 22 -0.61 -3.99 -13.67
N LEU A 23 -0.11 -4.93 -12.85
CA LEU A 23 0.93 -5.88 -13.27
C LEU A 23 0.44 -6.85 -14.36
N ALA A 24 -0.86 -7.11 -14.46
CA ALA A 24 -1.42 -8.00 -15.47
C ALA A 24 -1.52 -7.31 -16.83
N ALA A 25 -1.85 -6.01 -16.83
CA ALA A 25 -1.92 -5.19 -18.04
C ALA A 25 -0.57 -4.57 -18.43
N GLY A 26 0.40 -4.49 -17.51
CA GLY A 26 1.67 -3.79 -17.72
C GLY A 26 1.52 -2.27 -17.77
N ALA A 27 0.45 -1.72 -17.20
CA ALA A 27 0.14 -0.29 -17.23
C ALA A 27 0.38 0.35 -15.85
N ASP A 28 1.02 1.52 -15.83
CA ASP A 28 1.29 2.28 -14.62
C ASP A 28 0.63 3.67 -14.72
N ALA A 29 -0.27 3.99 -13.79
CA ALA A 29 -0.91 5.30 -13.74
C ALA A 29 0.10 6.43 -13.53
N LEU A 30 1.27 6.15 -12.94
CA LEU A 30 2.33 7.15 -12.78
C LEU A 30 2.98 7.57 -14.11
N ASP A 31 2.69 6.88 -15.22
CA ASP A 31 3.14 7.28 -16.56
C ASP A 31 2.40 8.53 -17.08
N THR A 32 1.26 8.90 -16.48
CA THR A 32 0.48 10.07 -16.91
C THR A 32 0.50 11.19 -15.87
N PRO A 33 0.36 12.47 -16.27
CA PRO A 33 0.19 13.57 -15.32
C PRO A 33 -1.02 13.38 -14.39
N GLU A 34 -2.12 12.85 -14.91
CA GLU A 34 -3.36 12.63 -14.16
C GLU A 34 -3.18 11.61 -13.03
N GLY A 35 -2.42 10.53 -13.28
CA GLY A 35 -2.15 9.54 -12.24
C GLY A 35 -1.10 10.00 -11.22
N ARG A 36 -0.27 10.98 -11.57
CA ARG A 36 0.72 11.61 -10.67
C ARG A 36 0.14 12.69 -9.76
N ALA A 37 -0.86 13.43 -10.24
CA ALA A 37 -1.44 14.57 -9.53
C ALA A 37 -1.94 14.25 -8.10
N PRO A 38 -2.63 13.13 -7.81
CA PRO A 38 -3.07 12.80 -6.45
C PRO A 38 -1.92 12.64 -5.45
N PHE A 39 -0.73 12.38 -5.95
CA PHE A 39 0.47 12.19 -5.14
C PHE A 39 1.37 13.43 -5.12
N GLY A 40 1.01 14.52 -5.81
CA GLY A 40 1.84 15.71 -5.94
C GLY A 40 3.18 15.42 -6.62
N LEU A 41 3.22 14.43 -7.52
CA LEU A 41 4.44 14.00 -8.19
C LEU A 41 4.67 14.80 -9.48
N THR A 42 5.92 15.12 -9.70
CA THR A 42 6.51 15.67 -10.92
C THR A 42 7.20 14.54 -11.70
N GLU A 43 7.71 14.79 -12.91
CA GLU A 43 8.40 13.74 -13.70
C GLU A 43 9.68 13.23 -13.03
N ASP A 44 10.42 14.12 -12.39
CA ASP A 44 11.67 13.85 -11.68
C ASP A 44 11.49 13.06 -10.39
N THR A 45 10.27 12.97 -9.85
CA THR A 45 9.99 12.25 -8.58
C THR A 45 9.26 10.91 -8.79
N VAL A 46 8.99 10.52 -10.05
CA VAL A 46 8.27 9.27 -10.36
C VAL A 46 9.06 8.04 -9.95
N ASP A 47 10.37 8.02 -10.19
CA ASP A 47 11.19 6.83 -9.91
C ASP A 47 11.33 6.59 -8.40
N ASP A 48 11.47 7.65 -7.60
CA ASP A 48 11.41 7.57 -6.14
C ASP A 48 10.04 7.06 -5.65
N ALA A 49 8.95 7.51 -6.28
CA ALA A 49 7.61 7.02 -5.96
C ALA A 49 7.43 5.53 -6.31
N ARG A 50 8.03 5.07 -7.41
CA ARG A 50 8.04 3.64 -7.80
C ARG A 50 8.87 2.81 -6.83
N GLU A 51 10.04 3.28 -6.40
CA GLU A 51 10.85 2.60 -5.38
C GLU A 51 10.07 2.45 -4.06
N LEU A 52 9.45 3.55 -3.59
CA LEU A 52 8.60 3.54 -2.41
C LEU A 52 7.42 2.57 -2.58
N ARG A 53 6.77 2.58 -3.75
CA ARG A 53 5.66 1.69 -4.08
C ARG A 53 6.04 0.22 -3.96
N GLU A 54 7.16 -0.19 -4.53
CA GLU A 54 7.58 -1.59 -4.51
C GLU A 54 8.07 -2.03 -3.11
N SER A 55 8.68 -1.12 -2.35
CA SER A 55 9.07 -1.35 -0.95
C SER A 55 7.85 -1.52 -0.04
N LEU A 56 6.81 -0.70 -0.25
CA LEU A 56 5.51 -0.87 0.38
C LEU A 56 4.88 -2.21 -0.02
N ARG A 57 4.83 -2.53 -1.31
CA ARG A 57 4.25 -3.80 -1.80
C ARG A 57 4.91 -5.02 -1.16
N ALA A 58 6.24 -5.05 -1.06
CA ALA A 58 6.97 -6.12 -0.37
C ALA A 58 6.57 -6.23 1.11
N THR A 59 6.44 -5.09 1.80
CA THR A 59 5.99 -5.05 3.20
C THR A 59 4.57 -5.58 3.36
N LEU A 60 3.67 -5.20 2.45
CA LEU A 60 2.27 -5.63 2.45
C LEU A 60 2.09 -7.11 2.06
N LEU A 61 2.99 -7.68 1.24
CA LEU A 61 3.08 -9.13 1.01
C LEU A 61 3.50 -9.85 2.29
N ALA A 62 4.48 -9.31 3.03
CA ALA A 62 4.90 -9.86 4.31
C ALA A 62 3.78 -9.83 5.36
N HIS A 63 2.93 -8.78 5.39
CA HIS A 63 1.72 -8.73 6.24
C HIS A 63 0.72 -9.85 5.93
N ALA A 64 0.71 -10.35 4.69
CA ALA A 64 -0.10 -11.49 4.27
C ALA A 64 0.61 -12.85 4.47
N GLY A 65 1.86 -12.87 4.96
CA GLY A 65 2.66 -14.08 5.13
C GLY A 65 3.28 -14.58 3.82
N HIS A 66 3.49 -13.69 2.84
CA HIS A 66 4.09 -14.01 1.55
C HIS A 66 5.44 -13.32 1.38
N PRO A 67 6.41 -13.95 0.69
CA PRO A 67 7.69 -13.33 0.40
C PRO A 67 7.51 -12.17 -0.58
N ALA A 68 8.49 -11.26 -0.60
CA ALA A 68 8.58 -10.27 -1.65
C ALA A 68 8.73 -10.95 -3.03
N HIS A 69 8.07 -10.39 -4.05
CA HIS A 69 8.12 -10.92 -5.40
C HIS A 69 9.42 -10.56 -6.15
N ARG A 70 10.18 -9.58 -5.63
CA ARG A 70 11.49 -9.12 -6.12
C ARG A 70 12.29 -8.50 -4.97
N PRO A 71 13.62 -8.38 -5.09
CA PRO A 71 14.43 -7.55 -4.19
C PRO A 71 14.00 -6.08 -4.27
N VAL A 72 13.97 -5.42 -3.11
CA VAL A 72 13.63 -4.00 -2.94
C VAL A 72 14.50 -3.40 -1.84
N VAL A 73 14.61 -2.08 -1.81
CA VAL A 73 15.11 -1.37 -0.62
C VAL A 73 14.12 -1.60 0.53
N PRO A 74 14.56 -1.99 1.74
CA PRO A 74 13.66 -2.14 2.86
C PRO A 74 12.91 -0.84 3.17
N LEU A 75 11.59 -0.93 3.40
CA LEU A 75 10.75 0.24 3.67
C LEU A 75 11.31 1.11 4.82
N GLY A 76 11.87 0.49 5.86
CA GLY A 76 12.48 1.22 6.98
C GLY A 76 13.64 2.13 6.58
N GLU A 77 14.44 1.75 5.58
CA GLU A 77 15.54 2.58 5.08
C GLU A 77 15.03 3.81 4.31
N LEU A 78 13.93 3.65 3.56
CA LEU A 78 13.28 4.78 2.90
C LEU A 78 12.68 5.73 3.96
N LEU A 79 11.91 5.18 4.91
CA LEU A 79 11.22 5.97 5.93
C LEU A 79 12.19 6.71 6.88
N ALA A 80 13.42 6.21 7.05
CA ALA A 80 14.45 6.91 7.82
C ALA A 80 14.80 8.30 7.25
N ARG A 81 14.49 8.57 5.98
CA ARG A 81 14.69 9.87 5.33
C ARG A 81 13.53 10.85 5.55
N ALA A 82 12.47 10.44 6.23
CA ALA A 82 11.27 11.23 6.47
C ALA A 82 10.99 11.36 7.98
N PRO A 83 11.71 12.26 8.68
CA PRO A 83 11.52 12.45 10.11
C PRO A 83 10.11 12.95 10.44
N LEU A 84 9.56 12.43 11.55
CA LEU A 84 8.29 12.86 12.11
C LEU A 84 8.53 13.64 13.41
N VAL A 85 7.63 14.56 13.70
CA VAL A 85 7.58 15.35 14.93
C VAL A 85 6.25 15.13 15.65
N VAL A 86 6.24 15.35 16.96
CA VAL A 86 4.99 15.44 17.73
C VAL A 86 4.50 16.89 17.66
N THR A 87 3.28 17.07 17.18
CA THR A 87 2.58 18.36 17.18
C THR A 87 1.49 18.35 18.24
N VAL A 88 1.23 19.50 18.86
CA VAL A 88 0.14 19.69 19.83
C VAL A 88 -0.73 20.84 19.35
N ASP A 89 -2.04 20.61 19.20
CA ASP A 89 -3.00 21.65 18.84
C ASP A 89 -3.20 22.60 20.04
N PRO A 90 -2.98 23.92 19.88
CA PRO A 90 -3.11 24.87 20.98
C PRO A 90 -4.56 25.13 21.42
N ALA A 91 -5.55 24.79 20.61
CA ALA A 91 -6.97 25.02 20.92
C ALA A 91 -7.55 23.94 21.85
N ASP A 92 -7.17 22.68 21.68
CA ASP A 92 -7.72 21.56 22.45
C ASP A 92 -6.66 20.67 23.14
N GLY A 93 -5.37 20.91 22.89
CA GLY A 93 -4.26 20.14 23.47
C GLY A 93 -4.07 18.75 22.86
N SER A 94 -4.77 18.41 21.78
CA SER A 94 -4.62 17.13 21.10
C SER A 94 -3.24 16.98 20.48
N ALA A 95 -2.67 15.78 20.52
CA ALA A 95 -1.33 15.50 20.00
C ALA A 95 -1.36 14.52 18.84
N ALA A 96 -0.51 14.74 17.84
CA ALA A 96 -0.39 13.88 16.67
C ALA A 96 1.08 13.75 16.22
N LEU A 97 1.37 12.70 15.45
CA LEU A 97 2.60 12.60 14.68
C LEU A 97 2.39 13.26 13.32
N ALA A 98 3.26 14.20 12.96
CA ALA A 98 3.23 14.91 11.69
C ALA A 98 4.59 14.85 11.00
N PRO A 99 4.65 14.89 9.65
CA PRO A 99 5.92 15.03 8.97
C PRO A 99 6.51 16.43 9.20
N VAL A 100 7.85 16.53 9.22
CA VAL A 100 8.53 17.84 9.25
C VAL A 100 8.21 18.67 8.02
N ASP A 101 8.13 18.02 6.86
CA ASP A 101 7.69 18.61 5.58
C ASP A 101 6.64 17.68 4.95
N GLU A 102 5.45 18.21 4.67
CA GLU A 102 4.34 17.44 4.10
C GLU A 102 4.38 17.36 2.56
N ALA A 103 5.20 18.16 1.88
CA ALA A 103 5.26 18.16 0.42
C ALA A 103 5.71 16.80 -0.16
N PRO A 104 6.82 16.18 0.31
CA PRO A 104 7.29 14.92 -0.24
C PRO A 104 6.29 13.78 0.00
N LEU A 105 6.06 12.96 -1.02
CA LEU A 105 5.22 11.76 -0.92
C LEU A 105 5.71 10.82 0.19
N LEU A 106 7.03 10.65 0.30
CA LEU A 106 7.66 9.82 1.32
C LEU A 106 7.28 10.26 2.73
N SER A 107 7.28 11.57 3.01
CA SER A 107 6.90 12.13 4.30
C SER A 107 5.43 11.87 4.65
N ARG A 108 4.53 12.05 3.68
CA ARG A 108 3.10 11.74 3.87
C ARG A 108 2.85 10.26 4.10
N VAL A 109 3.60 9.39 3.42
CA VAL A 109 3.57 7.93 3.65
C VAL A 109 4.13 7.58 5.03
N ALA A 110 5.24 8.19 5.46
CA ALA A 110 5.80 7.97 6.80
C ALA A 110 4.78 8.30 7.91
N ALA A 111 4.12 9.45 7.79
CA ALA A 111 3.05 9.84 8.71
C ALA A 111 1.87 8.84 8.69
N ALA A 112 1.45 8.39 7.50
CA ALA A 112 0.39 7.39 7.37
C ALA A 112 0.74 6.04 8.03
N VAL A 113 1.99 5.59 7.87
CA VAL A 113 2.49 4.36 8.51
C VAL A 113 2.52 4.53 10.03
N ALA A 114 3.00 5.67 10.54
CA ALA A 114 3.07 5.93 11.97
C ALA A 114 1.68 6.01 12.61
N GLU A 115 0.73 6.71 12.00
CA GLU A 115 -0.68 6.76 12.45
C GLU A 115 -1.31 5.36 12.45
N ALA A 116 -1.08 4.57 11.40
CA ALA A 116 -1.62 3.22 11.32
C ALA A 116 -0.99 2.27 12.34
N LEU A 117 0.29 2.45 12.64
CA LEU A 117 1.00 1.70 13.66
C LEU A 117 0.41 1.98 15.05
N THR A 118 0.24 3.25 15.42
CA THR A 118 -0.32 3.63 16.72
C THR A 118 -1.78 3.22 16.85
N ALA A 119 -2.55 3.26 15.76
CA ALA A 119 -3.93 2.80 15.71
C ALA A 119 -4.09 1.26 15.62
N GLY A 120 -3.00 0.50 15.52
CA GLY A 120 -3.04 -0.97 15.38
C GLY A 120 -3.68 -1.47 14.08
N THR A 121 -3.70 -0.65 13.03
CA THR A 121 -4.31 -0.95 11.73
C THR A 121 -3.30 -1.29 10.64
N TRP A 122 -2.01 -1.03 10.86
CA TRP A 122 -0.95 -1.22 9.87
C TRP A 122 -0.92 -2.62 9.26
N GLN A 123 -0.91 -3.67 10.09
CA GLN A 123 -0.83 -5.07 9.66
C GLN A 123 -2.09 -5.56 8.93
N ARG A 124 -3.18 -4.78 8.93
CA ARG A 124 -4.40 -5.09 8.16
C ARG A 124 -4.31 -4.61 6.72
N LEU A 125 -3.44 -3.67 6.38
CA LEU A 125 -3.14 -3.38 4.98
C LEU A 125 -2.26 -4.51 4.43
N LYS A 126 -2.62 -5.10 3.29
CA LYS A 126 -1.96 -6.28 2.72
C LYS A 126 -1.94 -6.21 1.22
N ALA A 127 -1.07 -6.99 0.58
CA ALA A 127 -1.04 -7.14 -0.87
C ALA A 127 -1.67 -8.47 -1.30
N CYS A 128 -2.34 -8.47 -2.45
CA CYS A 128 -2.95 -9.65 -3.07
C CYS A 128 -1.91 -10.72 -3.36
N GLU A 129 -2.16 -11.97 -2.97
CA GLU A 129 -1.25 -13.10 -3.22
C GLU A 129 -1.18 -13.54 -4.69
N SER A 130 -2.09 -13.07 -5.57
CA SER A 130 -2.02 -13.49 -6.98
C SER A 130 -0.70 -12.98 -7.58
N PRO A 131 0.12 -13.86 -8.20
CA PRO A 131 1.47 -13.50 -8.69
C PRO A 131 1.51 -12.33 -9.68
N ASP A 132 0.37 -12.06 -10.32
CA ASP A 132 0.18 -11.05 -11.35
C ASP A 132 -0.74 -9.91 -10.91
N CYS A 133 -1.03 -9.77 -9.61
CA CYS A 133 -1.90 -8.70 -9.10
C CYS A 133 -1.17 -7.83 -8.08
N HIS A 134 -0.80 -8.40 -6.93
CA HIS A 134 -0.17 -7.70 -5.81
C HIS A 134 -0.80 -6.34 -5.39
N TRP A 135 -2.07 -6.09 -5.73
CA TRP A 135 -2.77 -4.89 -5.29
C TRP A 135 -2.95 -4.89 -3.77
N ALA A 136 -2.73 -3.73 -3.16
CA ALA A 136 -3.05 -3.46 -1.78
C ALA A 136 -4.55 -3.53 -1.52
N TYR A 137 -4.91 -4.07 -0.36
CA TYR A 137 -6.25 -4.11 0.18
C TYR A 137 -6.22 -4.04 1.71
N TYR A 138 -7.31 -3.59 2.30
CA TYR A 138 -7.49 -3.63 3.75
C TYR A 138 -8.25 -4.88 4.21
N ASP A 139 -7.68 -5.64 5.14
CA ASP A 139 -8.23 -6.89 5.66
C ASP A 139 -9.20 -6.65 6.83
N ARG A 140 -10.48 -6.55 6.50
CA ARG A 140 -11.58 -6.50 7.47
C ARG A 140 -12.05 -7.85 7.95
N SER A 141 -11.44 -8.96 7.52
CA SER A 141 -11.86 -10.26 8.04
C SER A 141 -11.59 -10.32 9.56
N PRO A 142 -12.47 -10.95 10.35
CA PRO A 142 -12.32 -10.98 11.80
C PRO A 142 -10.95 -11.50 12.25
N GLY A 143 -10.46 -12.56 11.60
CA GLY A 143 -9.15 -13.15 11.90
C GLY A 143 -7.97 -12.56 11.12
N GLY A 144 -8.17 -11.55 10.27
CA GLY A 144 -7.09 -11.01 9.43
C GLY A 144 -6.46 -12.08 8.54
N ARG A 145 -7.26 -12.93 7.90
CA ARG A 145 -6.81 -14.05 7.04
C ARG A 145 -7.15 -13.85 5.57
N GLY A 146 -7.51 -12.64 5.16
CA GLY A 146 -7.72 -12.30 3.77
C GLY A 146 -6.43 -12.50 2.97
N ARG A 147 -6.55 -13.05 1.76
CA ARG A 147 -5.44 -13.34 0.83
C ARG A 147 -5.53 -12.62 -0.53
N TRP A 148 -6.73 -12.12 -0.87
CA TRP A 148 -7.05 -11.61 -2.21
C TRP A 148 -7.64 -10.22 -2.13
N CYS A 149 -7.23 -9.29 -3.00
CA CYS A 149 -7.84 -7.95 -3.09
C CYS A 149 -9.34 -8.01 -3.42
N SER A 150 -9.75 -9.01 -4.21
CA SER A 150 -11.15 -9.30 -4.54
C SER A 150 -11.38 -10.80 -4.56
N MET A 151 -12.41 -11.26 -3.84
CA MET A 151 -12.81 -12.67 -3.87
C MET A 151 -13.42 -13.04 -5.22
N GLN A 152 -14.14 -12.12 -5.87
CA GLN A 152 -14.80 -12.34 -7.16
C GLN A 152 -13.80 -12.42 -8.31
N VAL A 153 -12.68 -11.69 -8.24
CA VAL A 153 -11.66 -11.66 -9.30
C VAL A 153 -10.50 -12.58 -8.94
N CYS A 154 -9.62 -12.15 -8.03
CA CYS A 154 -8.42 -12.91 -7.70
C CYS A 154 -8.71 -14.24 -6.99
N GLY A 155 -9.71 -14.26 -6.08
CA GLY A 155 -10.14 -15.48 -5.41
C GLY A 155 -10.71 -16.53 -6.38
N ALA A 156 -11.55 -16.10 -7.34
CA ALA A 156 -12.08 -16.97 -8.38
C ALA A 156 -10.98 -17.49 -9.32
N ARG A 157 -10.07 -16.61 -9.78
CA ARG A 157 -8.90 -17.00 -10.59
C ARG A 157 -8.04 -18.06 -9.88
N ALA A 158 -7.75 -17.88 -8.59
CA ALA A 158 -7.00 -18.86 -7.81
C ALA A 158 -7.72 -20.21 -7.69
N LYS A 159 -9.05 -20.20 -7.49
CA LYS A 159 -9.87 -21.43 -7.46
C LYS A 159 -9.80 -22.18 -8.80
N MET A 160 -9.93 -21.46 -9.92
CA MET A 160 -9.86 -22.06 -11.26
C MET A 160 -8.49 -22.65 -11.58
N ARG A 161 -7.39 -21.98 -11.20
CA ARG A 161 -6.03 -22.53 -11.33
C ARG A 161 -5.87 -23.85 -10.59
N ARG A 162 -6.31 -23.92 -9.32
CA ARG A 162 -6.26 -25.15 -8.50
C ARG A 162 -7.11 -26.28 -9.08
N TYR A 163 -8.27 -25.96 -9.64
CA TYR A 163 -9.13 -26.96 -10.28
C TYR A 163 -8.48 -27.57 -11.53
N ARG A 164 -7.89 -26.74 -12.40
CA ARG A 164 -7.18 -27.20 -13.61
C ARG A 164 -5.97 -28.07 -13.26
N ALA A 165 -5.18 -27.67 -12.26
CA ALA A 165 -4.01 -28.43 -11.81
C ALA A 165 -4.34 -29.80 -11.18
N LYS A 166 -5.59 -30.07 -10.81
CA LYS A 166 -6.05 -31.38 -10.30
C LYS A 166 -6.63 -32.29 -11.40
N ARG A 167 -6.87 -31.75 -12.60
CA ARG A 167 -7.56 -32.44 -13.70
C ARG A 167 -6.67 -32.65 -14.93
N GLY A 168 -5.55 -31.97 -15.01
CA GLY A 168 -4.42 -32.35 -15.86
C GLY A 168 -3.43 -33.15 -15.05
#